data_AF-A0A4V3HDT9-F1
#
_entry.id   AF-A0A4V3HDT9-F1
#
_cell.length_a   1.000
_cell.length_b   1.000
_cell.length_c   1.000
_cell.angle_alpha   90.00
_cell.angle_beta   90.00
_cell.angle_gamma   90.00
#
_symmetry.space_group_name_H-M   'P 1'
#
loop_
_entity.id
_entity.type
_entity.pdbx_description
1 polymer ?
#
loop_
_entity_poly.entity_id
_entity_poly.type
_entity_poly.pdbx_seq_one_letter_code
_entity_poly.pdbx_strand_id
1 'polypeptide(L)'
;MTTPSSASGSTLEALPNPRGGAVRAAESALADAISAHEQHRDAALFVLHTAHALREAGWLAAHRFADALVLASPLAFDATHATHASDATGSVHPVHSASAPAAESPVRTEFGAALHAFAAALGRRNLHELSCSPSLYVHYRALSTLIAQHTPGFTVAFEDVALAGRPVPPAMLHTQSAQRLAHIRARYEQALLPVLRAQTGDGVMSAATLVVKAALDELEACIGELTGPDPYDFWRLAGGCARALRVSGHLSGDADTRRFFARCNLALADQARGIAFAPRSLVRTTLALLWRDYALFGAAAEDTDHVELLRDYGLTVVWHVAGTSASEALWEAQAAGAGHAHPPGTAESLRTSSFTDTAATPSDALQARPSTTHLPTHLPTQSAATRELGAVTVNANAYEDFLQTADASIAALSEHARAADNPQRADPSAALQAGDAAYRLGASASALGLGHVALLSDALGLAWRRRAHAAAAKPDGRTLVRIDAPDAAALEHAALALRAMLHQIAAGIAPPQSGGALAALTRAIELGGAAS
;
A
#
# COMPACT_ATOMS: atom_id res chain seq x y z
N MET A 1 -26.07 32.21 9.85
CA MET A 1 -25.58 31.33 8.78
C MET A 1 -24.06 31.35 8.88
N THR A 2 -23.53 30.52 9.77
CA THR A 2 -22.14 30.51 10.21
C THR A 2 -21.34 29.57 9.33
N THR A 3 -20.27 30.08 8.74
CA THR A 3 -19.26 29.36 7.96
C THR A 3 -18.47 28.40 8.86
N PRO A 4 -18.18 27.16 8.46
CA PRO A 4 -17.10 26.41 9.08
C PRO A 4 -15.75 26.95 8.58
N SER A 5 -14.89 27.22 9.57
CA SER A 5 -13.53 27.75 9.46
C SER A 5 -12.59 26.76 8.77
N SER A 6 -11.70 27.31 7.94
CA SER A 6 -10.49 26.66 7.45
C SER A 6 -9.64 26.17 8.62
N ALA A 7 -9.27 24.89 8.62
CA ALA A 7 -8.27 24.30 9.50
C ALA A 7 -7.01 24.00 8.68
N SER A 8 -5.89 24.61 9.07
CA SER A 8 -4.54 24.19 8.66
C SER A 8 -4.13 22.95 9.46
N GLY A 9 -3.57 21.92 8.81
CA GLY A 9 -2.82 20.85 9.49
C GLY A 9 -3.22 19.41 9.16
N SER A 10 -2.61 18.83 8.11
CA SER A 10 -2.04 17.47 8.07
C SER A 10 -2.75 16.30 8.79
N THR A 11 -4.04 16.02 8.58
CA THR A 11 -4.57 14.70 8.98
C THR A 11 -5.76 14.27 8.12
N LEU A 12 -5.48 13.59 7.02
CA LEU A 12 -6.37 12.57 6.45
C LEU A 12 -5.48 11.43 5.96
N GLU A 13 -5.04 10.60 6.93
CA GLU A 13 -4.52 9.25 6.69
C GLU A 13 -5.66 8.34 6.22
N ALA A 14 -5.32 7.29 5.46
CA ALA A 14 -6.28 6.43 4.78
C ALA A 14 -7.37 5.93 5.73
N LEU A 15 -8.58 5.72 5.21
CA LEU A 15 -9.69 5.21 6.01
C LEU A 15 -9.27 3.90 6.71
N PRO A 16 -9.50 3.76 8.03
CA PRO A 16 -9.22 2.53 8.75
C PRO A 16 -9.87 1.35 8.02
N ASN A 17 -9.17 0.22 7.92
CA ASN A 17 -9.78 -0.99 7.42
C ASN A 17 -10.36 -1.77 8.61
N PRO A 18 -11.68 -1.66 8.91
CA PRO A 18 -12.27 -2.31 10.08
C PRO A 18 -12.24 -3.85 10.02
N ARG A 19 -11.92 -4.43 8.86
CA ARG A 19 -11.76 -5.87 8.64
C ARG A 19 -10.29 -6.33 8.59
N GLY A 20 -9.35 -5.38 8.72
CA GLY A 20 -7.92 -5.65 8.61
C GLY A 20 -7.43 -6.64 9.66
N GLY A 21 -6.63 -7.61 9.22
CA GLY A 21 -5.91 -8.50 10.12
C GLY A 21 -4.88 -7.74 10.96
N ALA A 22 -4.67 -8.18 12.20
CA ALA A 22 -3.71 -7.61 13.12
C ALA A 22 -2.48 -8.51 13.22
N VAL A 23 -1.28 -7.93 13.20
CA VAL A 23 -0.05 -8.66 13.54
C VAL A 23 0.27 -8.37 15.00
N ARG A 24 -0.41 -9.05 15.92
CA ARG A 24 -0.38 -8.71 17.37
C ARG A 24 1.03 -8.75 17.97
N ALA A 25 1.86 -9.69 17.52
CA ALA A 25 3.26 -9.75 17.93
C ALA A 25 4.04 -8.50 17.51
N ALA A 26 3.78 -7.96 16.31
CA ALA A 26 4.40 -6.73 15.84
C ALA A 26 3.86 -5.50 16.59
N GLU A 27 2.53 -5.40 16.80
CA GLU A 27 1.91 -4.31 17.58
C GLU A 27 2.49 -4.25 19.01
N SER A 28 2.59 -5.41 19.69
CA SER A 28 3.15 -5.51 21.04
C SER A 28 4.63 -5.15 21.08
N ALA A 29 5.45 -5.72 20.19
CA ALA A 29 6.89 -5.45 20.16
C ALA A 29 7.17 -3.98 19.84
N LEU A 30 6.36 -3.34 18.99
CA LEU A 30 6.51 -1.93 18.68
C LEU A 30 6.12 -1.03 19.86
N ALA A 31 5.11 -1.40 20.65
CA ALA A 31 4.78 -0.70 21.89
C ALA A 31 5.91 -0.81 22.94
N ASP A 32 6.57 -1.96 23.03
CA ASP A 32 7.75 -2.15 23.87
C ASP A 32 8.94 -1.32 23.36
N ALA A 33 9.13 -1.21 22.05
CA ALA A 33 10.15 -0.37 21.44
C ALA A 33 9.95 1.12 21.77
N ILE A 34 8.70 1.60 21.69
CA ILE A 34 8.33 2.97 22.10
C ILE A 34 8.64 3.18 23.58
N SER A 35 8.21 2.26 24.44
CA SER A 35 8.44 2.35 25.89
C SER A 35 9.94 2.34 26.22
N ALA A 36 10.74 1.52 25.54
CA ALA A 36 12.18 1.48 25.69
C ALA A 36 12.82 2.82 25.26
N HIS A 37 12.39 3.36 24.12
CA HIS A 37 12.87 4.65 23.62
C HIS A 37 12.56 5.80 24.59
N GLU A 38 11.33 5.91 25.09
CA GLU A 38 10.91 6.91 26.08
C GLU A 38 11.75 6.81 27.37
N GLN A 39 12.10 5.60 27.77
CA GLN A 39 12.97 5.32 28.92
C GLN A 39 14.47 5.48 28.61
N HIS A 40 14.83 5.99 27.43
CA HIS A 40 16.21 6.18 26.96
C HIS A 40 17.03 4.86 26.95
N ARG A 41 16.36 3.73 26.68
CA ARG A 41 16.97 2.42 26.49
C ARG A 41 17.05 2.09 25.00
N ASP A 42 17.93 1.15 24.63
CA ASP A 42 18.01 0.65 23.26
C ASP A 42 16.73 -0.10 22.87
N ALA A 43 16.13 0.30 21.75
CA ALA A 43 14.90 -0.27 21.20
C ALA A 43 15.17 -1.36 20.15
N ALA A 44 16.42 -1.59 19.74
CA ALA A 44 16.79 -2.39 18.57
C ALA A 44 16.17 -3.80 18.57
N LEU A 45 16.23 -4.49 19.71
CA LEU A 45 15.70 -5.86 19.85
C LEU A 45 14.19 -5.93 19.65
N PHE A 46 13.45 -4.96 20.18
CA PHE A 46 11.99 -4.89 20.03
C PHE A 46 11.58 -4.55 18.59
N VAL A 47 12.32 -3.64 17.94
CA VAL A 47 12.11 -3.33 16.52
C VAL A 47 12.45 -4.54 15.63
N LEU A 48 13.49 -5.30 15.97
CA LEU A 48 13.84 -6.53 15.25
C LEU A 48 12.72 -7.59 15.34
N HIS A 49 12.13 -7.79 16.51
CA HIS A 49 10.96 -8.65 16.68
C HIS A 49 9.78 -8.17 15.83
N THR A 50 9.56 -6.84 15.77
CA THR A 50 8.55 -6.23 14.90
C THR A 50 8.82 -6.57 13.43
N ALA A 51 10.06 -6.41 12.97
CA ALA A 51 10.46 -6.73 11.59
C ALA A 51 10.23 -8.20 11.22
N HIS A 52 10.55 -9.13 12.13
CA HIS A 52 10.32 -10.57 11.93
C HIS A 52 8.83 -10.91 11.81
N ALA A 53 8.00 -10.43 12.75
CA ALA A 53 6.56 -10.69 12.73
C ALA A 53 5.89 -10.14 11.44
N LEU A 54 6.30 -8.95 10.99
CA LEU A 54 5.80 -8.38 9.73
C LEU A 54 6.24 -9.16 8.50
N ARG A 55 7.46 -9.69 8.48
CA ARG A 55 7.96 -10.56 7.41
C ARG A 55 7.16 -11.86 7.33
N GLU A 56 6.88 -12.47 8.47
CA GLU A 56 6.06 -13.68 8.57
C GLU A 56 4.63 -13.44 8.07
N ALA A 57 4.04 -12.30 8.43
CA ALA A 57 2.72 -11.89 7.93
C ALA A 57 2.71 -11.49 6.43
N GLY A 58 3.87 -11.24 5.83
CA GLY A 58 4.00 -10.79 4.44
C GLY A 58 3.72 -9.29 4.25
N TRP A 59 3.85 -8.49 5.32
CA TRP A 59 3.64 -7.04 5.31
C TRP A 59 4.94 -6.35 4.88
N LEU A 60 5.34 -6.58 3.62
CA LEU A 60 6.70 -6.29 3.14
C LEU A 60 7.09 -4.80 3.23
N ALA A 61 6.17 -3.88 2.95
CA ALA A 61 6.44 -2.45 3.07
C ALA A 61 6.71 -2.04 4.53
N ALA A 62 5.87 -2.53 5.45
CA ALA A 62 6.04 -2.32 6.89
C ALA A 62 7.33 -2.98 7.42
N HIS A 63 7.67 -4.18 6.92
CA HIS A 63 8.93 -4.85 7.23
C HIS A 63 10.14 -4.00 6.81
N ARG A 64 10.14 -3.41 5.61
CA ARG A 64 11.24 -2.51 5.17
C ARG A 64 11.35 -1.27 6.04
N PHE A 65 10.23 -0.73 6.52
CA PHE A 65 10.25 0.38 7.47
C PHE A 65 10.88 -0.06 8.81
N ALA A 66 10.47 -1.21 9.33
CA ALA A 66 11.04 -1.78 10.55
C ALA A 66 12.55 -2.06 10.41
N ASP A 67 13.02 -2.56 9.26
CA ASP A 67 14.46 -2.74 9.00
C ASP A 67 15.23 -1.41 9.06
N ALA A 68 14.68 -0.32 8.51
CA ALA A 68 15.30 0.99 8.63
C ALA A 68 15.35 1.49 10.08
N LEU A 69 14.30 1.22 10.86
CA LEU A 69 14.33 1.49 12.30
C LEU A 69 15.41 0.64 13.02
N VAL A 70 15.58 -0.64 12.69
CA VAL A 70 16.65 -1.47 13.29
C VAL A 70 18.02 -0.85 12.99
N LEU A 71 18.27 -0.45 11.75
CA LEU A 71 19.53 0.16 11.33
C LEU A 71 19.77 1.55 11.96
N ALA A 72 18.71 2.31 12.23
CA ALA A 72 18.79 3.63 12.85
C ALA A 72 18.86 3.59 14.38
N SER A 73 18.46 2.49 15.04
CA SER A 73 18.41 2.38 16.51
C SER A 73 19.75 2.70 17.19
N PRO A 74 20.90 2.18 16.74
CA PRO A 74 22.19 2.51 17.37
C PRO A 74 22.53 4.00 17.28
N LEU A 75 22.18 4.66 16.16
CA LEU A 75 22.43 6.09 15.94
C LEU A 75 21.59 6.96 16.89
N ALA A 76 20.36 6.54 17.17
CA ALA A 76 19.48 7.22 18.11
C ALA A 76 19.94 7.02 19.57
N PHE A 77 20.50 5.85 19.90
CA PHE A 77 21.03 5.53 21.21
C PHE A 77 22.36 6.27 21.49
N ASP A 78 23.34 6.20 20.59
CA ASP A 78 24.67 6.80 20.78
C ASP A 78 24.64 8.34 20.87
N ALA A 79 23.66 8.97 20.21
CA ALA A 79 23.50 10.43 20.27
C ALA A 79 23.16 10.96 21.67
N THR A 80 22.75 10.09 22.61
CA THR A 80 22.56 10.45 24.02
C THR A 80 23.87 10.47 24.82
N HIS A 81 24.90 9.75 24.37
CA HIS A 81 26.21 9.67 25.02
C HIS A 81 27.19 10.75 24.56
N ALA A 82 27.04 11.24 23.32
CA ALA A 82 27.90 12.28 22.75
C ALA A 82 27.74 13.66 23.43
N THR A 83 26.53 14.00 23.89
CA THR A 83 26.24 15.28 24.58
C THR A 83 26.89 15.40 25.96
N HIS A 84 27.31 14.29 26.58
CA HIS A 84 28.01 14.29 27.88
C HIS A 84 29.54 14.34 27.76
N ALA A 85 30.10 14.10 26.57
CA ALA A 85 31.55 14.03 26.37
C ALA A 85 32.20 15.39 26.03
N SER A 86 31.44 16.38 25.53
CA SER A 86 32.00 17.69 25.15
C SER A 86 32.26 18.65 26.32
N ASP A 87 31.76 18.36 27.52
CA ASP A 87 31.96 19.20 28.73
C ASP A 87 33.15 18.76 29.60
N ALA A 88 33.93 17.74 29.17
CA ALA A 88 35.02 17.17 29.96
C ALA A 88 36.40 17.84 29.76
N THR A 89 36.45 19.09 29.29
CA THR A 89 37.69 19.88 29.30
C THR A 89 37.45 21.31 29.78
N GLY A 90 37.54 21.51 31.10
CA GLY A 90 37.93 22.78 31.70
C GLY A 90 37.04 23.31 32.83
N SER A 91 37.64 23.43 34.02
CA SER A 91 37.24 24.27 35.17
C SER A 91 36.19 23.72 36.15
N VAL A 92 36.71 23.39 37.34
CA VAL A 92 36.00 23.08 38.59
C VAL A 92 35.42 24.36 39.20
N HIS A 93 34.09 24.49 39.23
CA HIS A 93 33.37 25.30 40.23
C HIS A 93 31.97 24.70 40.48
N PRO A 94 31.58 24.41 41.73
CA PRO A 94 30.25 23.89 42.02
C PRO A 94 29.29 25.07 42.26
N VAL A 95 28.36 25.27 41.31
CA VAL A 95 27.17 26.10 41.54
C VAL A 95 25.97 25.23 41.21
N HIS A 96 25.04 25.15 42.17
CA HIS A 96 23.72 24.56 41.99
C HIS A 96 22.94 25.33 40.92
N SER A 97 23.09 24.93 39.65
CA SER A 97 22.14 25.25 38.59
C SER A 97 21.23 24.03 38.41
N ALA A 98 19.94 24.20 38.70
CA ALA A 98 18.92 23.26 38.32
C ALA A 98 19.08 22.97 36.81
N SER A 99 19.32 21.71 36.46
CA SER A 99 19.58 21.31 35.08
C SER A 99 18.38 21.72 34.22
N ALA A 100 18.60 22.68 33.32
CA ALA A 100 17.73 22.80 32.17
C ALA A 100 17.69 21.43 31.47
N PRO A 101 16.52 20.94 31.02
CA PRO A 101 16.47 19.67 30.33
C PRO A 101 17.43 19.73 29.15
N ALA A 102 18.41 18.82 29.12
CA ALA A 102 19.34 18.70 28.01
C ALA A 102 18.50 18.59 26.73
N ALA A 103 18.76 19.44 25.74
CA ALA A 103 18.04 19.39 24.48
C ALA A 103 18.19 17.99 23.89
N GLU A 104 17.07 17.31 23.67
CA GLU A 104 17.08 15.95 23.10
C GLU A 104 17.78 15.98 21.74
N SER A 105 18.60 14.97 21.47
CA SER A 105 19.27 14.83 20.17
C SER A 105 18.23 14.81 19.05
N PRO A 106 18.40 15.59 17.97
CA PRO A 106 17.46 15.61 16.85
C PRO A 106 17.30 14.23 16.19
N VAL A 107 18.35 13.39 16.23
CA VAL A 107 18.31 12.00 15.75
C VAL A 107 17.37 11.16 16.61
N ARG A 108 17.40 11.34 17.93
CA ARG A 108 16.52 10.64 18.88
C ARG A 108 15.07 11.08 18.68
N THR A 109 14.83 12.39 18.54
CA THR A 109 13.48 12.92 18.30
C THR A 109 12.89 12.41 16.98
N GLU A 110 13.66 12.40 15.89
CA GLU A 110 13.18 11.86 14.61
C GLU A 110 12.92 10.35 14.70
N PHE A 111 13.80 9.59 15.36
CA PHE A 111 13.60 8.16 15.58
C PHE A 111 12.31 7.88 16.36
N GLY A 112 12.07 8.59 17.46
CA GLY A 112 10.85 8.47 18.25
C GLY A 112 9.59 8.83 17.45
N ALA A 113 9.63 9.93 16.70
CA ALA A 113 8.53 10.34 15.82
C ALA A 113 8.20 9.26 14.77
N ALA A 114 9.23 8.69 14.14
CA ALA A 114 9.06 7.58 13.19
C ALA A 114 8.45 6.33 13.83
N LEU A 115 8.84 6.02 15.07
CA LEU A 115 8.34 4.89 15.86
C LEU A 115 6.84 5.03 16.15
N HIS A 116 6.40 6.22 16.59
CA HIS A 116 4.98 6.51 16.84
C HIS A 116 4.15 6.55 15.56
N ALA A 117 4.65 7.20 14.50
CA ALA A 117 3.98 7.25 13.21
C ALA A 117 3.76 5.84 12.63
N PHE A 118 4.79 4.99 12.75
CA PHE A 118 4.69 3.60 12.31
C PHE A 118 3.70 2.79 13.14
N ALA A 119 3.68 2.97 14.47
CA ALA A 119 2.73 2.30 15.34
C ALA A 119 1.28 2.70 15.05
N ALA A 120 1.03 4.00 14.81
CA ALA A 120 -0.28 4.49 14.42
C ALA A 120 -0.76 3.87 13.09
N ALA A 121 0.13 3.80 12.09
CA ALA A 121 -0.18 3.18 10.81
C ALA A 121 -0.41 1.67 10.90
N LEU A 122 0.40 0.97 11.70
CA LEU A 122 0.21 -0.45 11.94
C LEU A 122 -1.16 -0.71 12.60
N GLY A 123 -1.57 0.15 13.53
CA GLY A 123 -2.87 0.07 14.20
C GLY A 123 -4.09 0.24 13.28
N ARG A 124 -3.95 0.91 12.14
CA ARG A 124 -5.02 1.05 11.13
C ARG A 124 -5.18 -0.18 10.23
N ARG A 125 -4.21 -1.10 10.26
CA ARG A 125 -4.26 -2.44 9.62
C ARG A 125 -4.60 -2.40 8.13
N ASN A 126 -4.10 -1.37 7.45
CA ASN A 126 -4.29 -1.16 6.02
C ASN A 126 -2.97 -1.38 5.28
N LEU A 127 -2.86 -2.51 4.55
CA LEU A 127 -1.66 -2.85 3.79
C LEU A 127 -1.33 -1.80 2.71
N HIS A 128 -2.35 -1.23 2.07
CA HIS A 128 -2.15 -0.21 1.05
C HIS A 128 -1.58 1.07 1.65
N GLU A 129 -2.05 1.45 2.84
CA GLU A 129 -1.51 2.59 3.57
C GLU A 129 -0.06 2.37 4.01
N LEU A 130 0.26 1.19 4.56
CA LEU A 130 1.63 0.83 4.94
C LEU A 130 2.60 0.84 3.74
N SER A 131 2.09 0.64 2.52
CA SER A 131 2.85 0.74 1.28
C SER A 131 2.96 2.17 0.74
N CYS A 132 1.90 2.97 0.82
CA CYS A 132 1.77 4.21 0.05
C CYS A 132 1.67 5.49 0.88
N SER A 133 1.69 5.43 2.22
CA SER A 133 1.58 6.61 3.07
C SER A 133 2.72 7.61 2.84
N PRO A 134 2.43 8.85 2.41
CA PRO A 134 3.44 9.90 2.28
C PRO A 134 4.07 10.27 3.62
N SER A 135 3.28 10.27 4.69
CA SER A 135 3.74 10.59 6.05
C SER A 135 4.76 9.57 6.54
N LEU A 136 4.47 8.27 6.39
CA LEU A 136 5.46 7.23 6.70
C LEU A 136 6.69 7.36 5.81
N TYR A 137 6.51 7.64 4.52
CA TYR A 137 7.64 7.78 3.62
C TYR A 137 8.58 8.95 3.99
N VAL A 138 8.04 10.05 4.53
CA VAL A 138 8.87 11.16 5.04
C VAL A 138 9.80 10.68 6.17
N HIS A 139 9.26 9.96 7.16
CA HIS A 139 10.06 9.39 8.24
C HIS A 139 11.06 8.36 7.72
N TYR A 140 10.62 7.48 6.82
CA TYR A 140 11.48 6.47 6.21
C TYR A 140 12.67 7.10 5.48
N ARG A 141 12.45 8.19 4.74
CA ARG A 141 13.50 8.95 4.05
C ARG A 141 14.42 9.65 5.04
N ALA A 142 13.89 10.20 6.13
CA ALA A 142 14.68 10.84 7.19
C ALA A 142 15.63 9.83 7.84
N LEU A 143 15.10 8.66 8.27
CA LEU A 143 15.88 7.54 8.78
C LEU A 143 16.94 7.07 7.77
N SER A 144 16.56 6.93 6.51
CA SER A 144 17.48 6.51 5.44
C SER A 144 18.62 7.51 5.24
N THR A 145 18.35 8.80 5.38
CA THR A 145 19.37 9.86 5.27
C THR A 145 20.36 9.77 6.43
N LEU A 146 19.88 9.47 7.64
CA LEU A 146 20.72 9.23 8.81
C LEU A 146 21.62 8.00 8.60
N ILE A 147 21.04 6.87 8.15
CA ILE A 147 21.79 5.64 7.88
C ILE A 147 22.86 5.87 6.80
N ALA A 148 22.53 6.61 5.74
CA ALA A 148 23.44 6.88 4.62
C ALA A 148 24.68 7.69 5.02
N GLN A 149 24.62 8.49 6.09
CA GLN A 149 25.79 9.20 6.62
C GLN A 149 26.86 8.24 7.15
N HIS A 150 26.45 7.06 7.62
CA HIS A 150 27.31 6.05 8.22
C HIS A 150 27.51 4.81 7.34
N THR A 151 26.66 4.62 6.31
CA THR A 151 26.70 3.49 5.39
C THR A 151 26.67 3.99 3.93
N PRO A 152 27.83 4.08 3.25
CA PRO A 152 27.89 4.48 1.86
C PRO A 152 27.03 3.58 0.96
N GLY A 153 26.27 4.18 0.04
CA GLY A 153 25.41 3.45 -0.90
C GLY A 153 24.01 3.11 -0.37
N PHE A 154 23.67 3.51 0.85
CA PHE A 154 22.29 3.42 1.35
C PHE A 154 21.42 4.48 0.66
N THR A 155 20.79 4.12 -0.45
CA THR A 155 19.79 4.97 -1.12
C THR A 155 18.46 4.26 -1.11
N VAL A 156 17.40 4.98 -0.75
CA VAL A 156 16.06 4.41 -0.83
C VAL A 156 15.09 5.36 -1.50
N ALA A 157 14.26 4.80 -2.37
CA ALA A 157 13.22 5.49 -3.08
C ALA A 157 11.82 5.00 -2.66
N PHE A 158 10.81 5.82 -2.91
CA PHE A 158 9.42 5.54 -2.55
C PHE A 158 8.93 4.22 -3.14
N GLU A 159 9.25 3.99 -4.42
CA GLU A 159 8.89 2.78 -5.15
C GLU A 159 9.51 1.50 -4.58
N ASP A 160 10.58 1.59 -3.80
CA ASP A 160 11.18 0.41 -3.17
C ASP A 160 10.33 -0.06 -1.98
N VAL A 161 9.62 0.87 -1.33
CA VAL A 161 8.66 0.58 -0.24
C VAL A 161 7.29 0.24 -0.83
N ALA A 162 6.76 1.11 -1.70
CA ALA A 162 5.43 0.94 -2.26
C ALA A 162 5.30 -0.36 -3.06
N LEU A 163 6.29 -0.70 -3.88
CA LEU A 163 6.27 -1.88 -4.74
C LEU A 163 7.15 -3.01 -4.18
N ALA A 164 7.28 -3.11 -2.86
CA ALA A 164 8.07 -4.15 -2.19
C ALA A 164 7.58 -5.55 -2.56
N GLY A 165 8.48 -6.38 -3.12
CA GLY A 165 8.19 -7.75 -3.55
C GLY A 165 7.30 -7.88 -4.80
N ARG A 166 6.82 -6.76 -5.37
CA ARG A 166 5.94 -6.77 -6.54
C ARG A 166 6.74 -6.87 -7.84
N PRO A 167 6.43 -7.83 -8.73
CA PRO A 167 7.03 -7.89 -10.06
C PRO A 167 6.58 -6.69 -10.90
N VAL A 168 7.48 -6.17 -11.73
CA VAL A 168 7.15 -5.05 -12.64
C VAL A 168 7.54 -5.45 -14.06
N PRO A 169 6.57 -5.55 -14.99
CA PRO A 169 6.86 -5.92 -16.36
C PRO A 169 7.69 -4.82 -17.03
N PRO A 170 8.56 -5.17 -18.00
CA PRO A 170 9.29 -4.16 -18.75
C PRO A 170 8.31 -3.30 -19.55
N ALA A 171 8.51 -1.98 -19.53
CA ALA A 171 7.70 -1.05 -20.29
C ALA A 171 8.43 -0.63 -21.58
N MET A 172 7.74 -0.71 -22.71
CA MET A 172 8.31 -0.41 -24.02
C MET A 172 8.34 1.09 -24.30
N LEU A 173 9.34 1.50 -25.07
CA LEU A 173 9.41 2.80 -25.73
C LEU A 173 9.22 2.55 -27.23
N HIS A 174 8.00 2.73 -27.72
CA HIS A 174 7.69 2.34 -29.09
C HIS A 174 8.52 3.13 -30.12
N THR A 175 8.92 2.48 -31.21
CA THR A 175 9.76 3.14 -32.22
C THR A 175 8.99 4.26 -32.93
N GLN A 176 9.64 5.40 -33.11
CA GLN A 176 9.13 6.56 -33.85
C GLN A 176 10.19 7.10 -34.81
N SER A 177 9.78 7.90 -35.79
CA SER A 177 10.74 8.58 -36.66
C SER A 177 11.55 9.61 -35.86
N ALA A 178 12.84 9.71 -36.15
CA ALA A 178 13.75 10.63 -35.47
C ALA A 178 13.28 12.10 -35.57
N GLN A 179 12.72 12.48 -36.72
CA GLN A 179 12.18 13.84 -36.94
C GLN A 179 10.99 14.14 -36.03
N ARG A 180 10.05 13.18 -35.87
CA ARG A 180 8.90 13.34 -34.99
C ARG A 180 9.34 13.46 -33.54
N LEU A 181 10.25 12.59 -33.09
CA LEU A 181 10.78 12.64 -31.72
C LEU A 181 11.53 13.95 -31.44
N ALA A 182 12.33 14.44 -32.39
CA ALA A 182 13.03 15.71 -32.23
C ALA A 182 12.06 16.90 -32.07
N HIS A 183 10.96 16.91 -32.84
CA HIS A 183 9.93 17.93 -32.73
C HIS A 183 9.20 17.88 -31.38
N ILE A 184 8.72 16.69 -30.97
CA ILE A 184 8.03 16.52 -29.69
C ILE A 184 8.95 16.88 -28.53
N ARG A 185 10.21 16.45 -28.58
CA ARG A 185 11.19 16.74 -27.52
C ARG A 185 11.47 18.24 -27.39
N ALA A 186 11.56 18.98 -28.49
CA ALA A 186 11.75 20.44 -28.42
C ALA A 186 10.56 21.14 -27.72
N ARG A 187 9.32 20.74 -28.05
CA ARG A 187 8.11 21.24 -27.37
C ARG A 187 8.09 20.86 -25.90
N TYR A 188 8.41 19.61 -25.60
CA TYR A 188 8.49 19.10 -24.23
C TYR A 188 9.50 19.86 -23.38
N GLU A 189 10.73 20.07 -23.89
CA GLU A 189 11.79 20.80 -23.19
C GLU A 189 11.41 22.27 -22.96
N GLN A 190 10.73 22.91 -23.93
CA GLN A 190 10.21 24.26 -23.79
C GLN A 190 9.16 24.36 -22.67
N ALA A 191 8.23 23.41 -22.61
CA ALA A 191 7.20 23.35 -21.57
C ALA A 191 7.76 22.93 -20.19
N LEU A 192 8.83 22.13 -20.15
CA LEU A 192 9.44 21.69 -18.90
C LEU A 192 10.09 22.85 -18.12
N LEU A 193 10.68 23.82 -18.82
CA LEU A 193 11.44 24.91 -18.19
C LEU A 193 10.63 25.73 -17.17
N PRO A 194 9.40 26.22 -17.48
CA PRO A 194 8.54 26.86 -16.48
C PRO A 194 8.24 25.98 -15.26
N VAL A 195 7.97 24.70 -15.45
CA VAL A 195 7.65 23.74 -14.37
C VAL A 195 8.85 23.56 -13.43
N LEU A 196 10.07 23.48 -13.99
CA LEU A 196 11.30 23.36 -13.18
C LEU A 196 11.66 24.64 -12.43
N ARG A 197 11.32 25.80 -13.00
CA ARG A 197 11.61 27.12 -12.41
C ARG A 197 10.55 27.58 -11.40
N ALA A 198 9.39 26.95 -11.38
CA ALA A 198 8.33 27.25 -10.43
C ALA A 198 8.85 27.11 -8.99
N GLN A 199 8.85 28.23 -8.26
CA GLN A 199 9.19 28.25 -6.84
C GLN A 199 7.98 27.82 -6.02
N THR A 200 8.22 27.05 -4.96
CA THR A 200 7.20 26.69 -3.98
C THR A 200 6.83 27.96 -3.20
N GLY A 201 5.75 28.65 -3.59
CA GLY A 201 5.32 29.91 -2.98
C GLY A 201 3.80 29.97 -2.81
N ASP A 202 3.37 30.64 -1.74
CA ASP A 202 1.99 30.66 -1.21
C ASP A 202 0.91 30.96 -2.27
N GLY A 203 0.14 29.92 -2.60
CA GLY A 203 -1.33 29.86 -2.61
C GLY A 203 -2.16 30.80 -3.48
N VAL A 204 -1.62 31.90 -4.03
CA VAL A 204 -2.40 32.86 -4.82
C VAL A 204 -2.24 32.54 -6.30
N MET A 205 -3.36 32.48 -7.03
CA MET A 205 -3.42 32.39 -8.49
C MET A 205 -2.69 33.58 -9.13
N SER A 206 -1.38 33.45 -9.30
CA SER A 206 -0.52 34.39 -10.01
C SER A 206 -0.54 34.07 -11.51
N ALA A 207 -0.20 35.07 -12.34
CA ALA A 207 0.11 34.83 -13.75
C ALA A 207 1.15 33.71 -13.94
N ALA A 208 2.08 33.56 -12.99
CA ALA A 208 3.04 32.46 -12.97
C ALA A 208 2.37 31.08 -12.86
N THR A 209 1.31 30.95 -12.05
CA THR A 209 0.59 29.67 -11.89
C THR A 209 -0.17 29.28 -13.16
N LEU A 210 -0.73 30.25 -13.88
CA LEU A 210 -1.37 30.00 -15.17
C LEU A 210 -0.36 29.55 -16.23
N VAL A 211 0.84 30.13 -16.26
CA VAL A 211 1.93 29.71 -17.15
C VAL A 211 2.36 28.28 -16.83
N VAL A 212 2.52 27.93 -15.55
CA VAL A 212 2.89 26.55 -15.16
C VAL A 212 1.77 25.58 -15.50
N LYS A 213 0.50 25.94 -15.30
CA LYS A 213 -0.63 25.11 -15.70
C LYS A 213 -0.63 24.83 -17.21
N ALA A 214 -0.50 25.87 -18.03
CA ALA A 214 -0.43 25.71 -19.49
C ALA A 214 0.78 24.87 -19.92
N ALA A 215 1.91 25.00 -19.22
CA ALA A 215 3.09 24.18 -19.45
C ALA A 215 2.84 22.70 -19.09
N LEU A 216 2.14 22.41 -17.99
CA LEU A 216 1.72 21.05 -17.63
C LEU A 216 0.75 20.46 -18.66
N ASP A 217 -0.20 21.26 -19.16
CA ASP A 217 -1.11 20.85 -20.23
C ASP A 217 -0.34 20.48 -21.52
N GLU A 218 0.68 21.26 -21.90
CA GLU A 218 1.55 20.96 -23.04
C GLU A 218 2.42 19.72 -22.83
N LEU A 219 2.93 19.49 -21.61
CA LEU A 219 3.66 18.27 -21.27
C LEU A 219 2.78 17.03 -21.36
N GLU A 220 1.54 17.10 -20.85
CA GLU A 220 0.54 16.03 -20.98
C GLU A 220 0.20 15.77 -22.46
N ALA A 221 0.05 16.82 -23.27
CA ALA A 221 -0.20 16.69 -24.71
C ALA A 221 0.96 15.97 -25.42
N CYS A 222 2.21 16.35 -25.13
CA CYS A 222 3.39 15.67 -25.66
C CYS A 222 3.43 14.19 -25.27
N ILE A 223 3.10 13.83 -24.01
CA ILE A 223 3.02 12.43 -23.56
C ILE A 223 1.92 11.68 -24.33
N GLY A 224 0.77 12.30 -24.55
CA GLY A 224 -0.31 11.73 -25.36
C GLY A 224 0.13 11.44 -26.80
N GLU A 225 0.88 12.34 -27.43
CA GLU A 225 1.44 12.15 -28.78
C GLU A 225 2.49 11.02 -28.86
N LEU A 226 3.10 10.67 -27.72
CA LEU A 226 4.08 9.59 -27.59
C LEU A 226 3.44 8.24 -27.25
N THR A 227 2.15 8.18 -26.97
CA THR A 227 1.48 6.96 -26.54
C THR A 227 1.30 6.00 -27.72
N GLY A 228 1.82 4.78 -27.57
CA GLY A 228 1.68 3.66 -28.48
C GLY A 228 0.49 2.75 -28.17
N PRO A 229 0.20 1.78 -29.04
CA PRO A 229 -0.93 0.86 -28.87
C PRO A 229 -0.65 -0.31 -27.91
N ASP A 230 0.60 -0.48 -27.46
CA ASP A 230 0.95 -1.60 -26.60
C ASP A 230 0.45 -1.38 -25.16
N PRO A 231 -0.15 -2.39 -24.51
CA PRO A 231 -0.63 -2.28 -23.14
C PRO A 231 0.46 -1.87 -22.12
N TYR A 232 1.71 -2.27 -22.38
CA TYR A 232 2.91 -2.00 -21.59
C TYR A 232 3.77 -0.87 -22.18
N ASP A 233 3.19 0.02 -23.00
CA ASP A 233 3.88 1.24 -23.42
C ASP A 233 4.13 2.18 -22.23
N PHE A 234 5.38 2.63 -22.07
CA PHE A 234 5.76 3.53 -20.99
C PHE A 234 4.99 4.85 -21.04
N TRP A 235 4.69 5.36 -22.23
CA TRP A 235 3.98 6.64 -22.38
C TRP A 235 2.52 6.56 -21.96
N ARG A 236 1.88 5.39 -22.10
CA ARG A 236 0.56 5.11 -21.51
C ARG A 236 0.59 5.21 -19.98
N LEU A 237 1.60 4.59 -19.35
CA LEU A 237 1.80 4.68 -17.90
C LEU A 237 2.10 6.12 -17.45
N ALA A 238 3.01 6.81 -18.15
CA ALA A 238 3.37 8.19 -17.87
C ALA A 238 2.16 9.14 -18.00
N GLY A 239 1.30 8.93 -19.00
CA GLY A 239 0.09 9.73 -19.19
C GLY A 239 -0.92 9.53 -18.05
N GLY A 240 -1.10 8.30 -17.58
CA GLY A 240 -1.90 8.01 -16.39
C GLY A 240 -1.35 8.71 -15.14
N CYS A 241 -0.04 8.59 -14.90
CA CYS A 241 0.63 9.26 -13.78
C CYS A 241 0.51 10.79 -13.86
N ALA A 242 0.69 11.40 -15.04
CA ALA A 242 0.59 12.84 -15.21
C ALA A 242 -0.82 13.36 -14.85
N ARG A 243 -1.87 12.65 -15.32
CA ARG A 243 -3.27 12.98 -14.98
C ARG A 243 -3.55 12.82 -13.49
N ALA A 244 -3.08 11.74 -12.87
CA ALA A 244 -3.23 11.54 -11.43
C ALA A 244 -2.57 12.67 -10.62
N LEU A 245 -1.33 13.03 -10.95
CA LEU A 245 -0.61 14.15 -10.31
C LEU A 245 -1.34 15.49 -10.46
N ARG A 246 -2.08 15.69 -11.56
CA ARG A 246 -2.91 16.88 -11.79
C ARG A 246 -4.17 16.90 -10.93
N VAL A 247 -4.85 15.77 -10.78
CA VAL A 247 -6.10 15.64 -10.00
C VAL A 247 -5.85 15.79 -8.51
N SER A 248 -4.78 15.21 -7.99
CA SER A 248 -4.45 15.22 -6.55
C SER A 248 -4.04 16.60 -6.01
N GLY A 249 -4.17 17.67 -6.80
CA GLY A 249 -4.07 19.05 -6.31
C GLY A 249 -2.65 19.47 -5.88
N HIS A 250 -1.63 18.64 -6.06
CA HIS A 250 -0.21 18.97 -5.80
C HIS A 250 0.39 19.97 -6.82
N LEU A 251 -0.46 20.81 -7.40
CA LEU A 251 -0.16 21.70 -8.50
C LEU A 251 1.05 22.58 -8.15
N SER A 252 2.10 22.41 -8.96
CA SER A 252 3.17 23.38 -9.17
C SER A 252 4.25 23.56 -8.08
N GLY A 253 4.18 22.87 -6.94
CA GLY A 253 5.16 23.01 -5.84
C GLY A 253 5.97 21.75 -5.51
N ASP A 254 5.47 20.57 -5.87
CA ASP A 254 6.02 19.30 -5.39
C ASP A 254 7.28 18.86 -6.16
N ALA A 255 8.29 18.42 -5.40
CA ALA A 255 9.54 17.93 -5.95
C ALA A 255 9.34 16.67 -6.79
N ASP A 256 8.32 15.85 -6.46
CA ASP A 256 8.03 14.60 -7.16
C ASP A 256 7.47 14.86 -8.57
N THR A 257 6.56 15.82 -8.74
CA THR A 257 6.05 16.24 -10.06
C THR A 257 7.17 16.76 -10.96
N ARG A 258 8.04 17.65 -10.44
CA ARG A 258 9.20 18.15 -11.19
C ARG A 258 10.15 17.03 -11.58
N ARG A 259 10.46 16.13 -10.63
CA ARG A 259 11.34 14.97 -10.86
C ARG A 259 10.73 14.00 -11.89
N PHE A 260 9.43 13.77 -11.86
CA PHE A 260 8.72 12.93 -12.81
C PHE A 260 8.85 13.47 -14.25
N PHE A 261 8.49 14.73 -14.49
CA PHE A 261 8.60 15.30 -15.84
C PHE A 261 10.06 15.43 -16.32
N ALA A 262 11.01 15.70 -15.41
CA ALA A 262 12.43 15.69 -15.75
C ALA A 262 12.92 14.29 -16.17
N ARG A 263 12.48 13.23 -15.47
CA ARG A 263 12.81 11.85 -15.84
C ARG A 263 12.15 11.40 -17.14
N CYS A 264 10.94 11.87 -17.43
CA CYS A 264 10.32 11.66 -18.74
C CYS A 264 11.12 12.32 -19.87
N ASN A 265 11.75 13.49 -19.64
CA ASN A 265 12.67 14.06 -20.64
C ASN A 265 13.89 13.17 -20.92
N LEU A 266 14.41 12.50 -19.89
CA LEU A 266 15.50 11.52 -20.06
C LEU A 266 15.02 10.30 -20.85
N ALA A 267 13.82 9.79 -20.58
CA ALA A 267 13.22 8.70 -21.36
C ALA A 267 13.01 9.07 -22.83
N LEU A 268 12.59 10.31 -23.12
CA LEU A 268 12.52 10.85 -24.49
C LEU A 268 13.90 10.83 -25.18
N ALA A 269 14.95 11.23 -24.45
CA ALA A 269 16.31 11.21 -24.98
C ALA A 269 16.83 9.77 -25.20
N ASP A 270 16.45 8.81 -24.34
CA ASP A 270 16.77 7.40 -24.50
C ASP A 270 16.04 6.80 -25.71
N GLN A 271 14.75 7.10 -25.88
CA GLN A 271 13.97 6.69 -27.05
C GLN A 271 14.55 7.27 -28.36
N ALA A 272 14.98 8.53 -28.34
CA ALA A 272 15.67 9.15 -29.49
C ALA A 272 17.02 8.49 -29.81
N ARG A 273 17.67 7.85 -28.82
CA ARG A 273 18.87 7.02 -29.00
C ARG A 273 18.56 5.58 -29.43
N GLY A 274 17.29 5.23 -29.63
CA GLY A 274 16.86 3.90 -30.05
C GLY A 274 16.75 2.88 -28.91
N ILE A 275 16.72 3.33 -27.65
CA ILE A 275 16.47 2.45 -26.51
C ILE A 275 15.00 1.99 -26.56
N ALA A 276 14.80 0.67 -26.57
CA ALA A 276 13.48 0.06 -26.75
C ALA A 276 12.67 -0.10 -25.45
N PHE A 277 13.31 -0.01 -24.29
CA PHE A 277 12.66 -0.20 -22.98
C PHE A 277 12.99 0.96 -22.05
N ALA A 278 11.98 1.43 -21.32
CA ALA A 278 12.19 2.41 -20.27
C ALA A 278 13.01 1.79 -19.12
N PRO A 279 13.90 2.56 -18.46
CA PRO A 279 14.63 2.08 -17.29
C PRO A 279 13.68 1.54 -16.22
N ARG A 280 13.97 0.36 -15.66
CA ARG A 280 13.13 -0.28 -14.64
C ARG A 280 12.84 0.63 -13.45
N SER A 281 13.85 1.39 -12.99
CA SER A 281 13.68 2.35 -11.91
C SER A 281 12.65 3.42 -12.24
N LEU A 282 12.67 3.95 -13.47
CA LEU A 282 11.68 4.92 -13.94
C LEU A 282 10.27 4.34 -13.96
N VAL A 283 10.09 3.15 -14.53
CA VAL A 283 8.78 2.46 -14.55
C VAL A 283 8.25 2.27 -13.13
N ARG A 284 9.10 1.80 -12.20
CA ARG A 284 8.74 1.61 -10.79
C ARG A 284 8.34 2.91 -10.12
N THR A 285 9.11 3.99 -10.29
CA THR A 285 8.76 5.30 -9.71
C THR A 285 7.42 5.80 -10.27
N THR A 286 7.23 5.78 -11.59
CA THR A 286 5.99 6.26 -12.22
C THR A 286 4.78 5.44 -11.77
N LEU A 287 4.93 4.12 -11.68
CA LEU A 287 3.88 3.22 -11.22
C LEU A 287 3.53 3.47 -9.74
N ALA A 288 4.53 3.63 -8.87
CA ALA A 288 4.31 3.92 -7.46
C ALA A 288 3.60 5.26 -7.25
N LEU A 289 3.98 6.30 -8.02
CA LEU A 289 3.33 7.61 -7.99
C LEU A 289 1.87 7.53 -8.45
N LEU A 290 1.57 6.80 -9.52
CA LEU A 290 0.21 6.57 -9.97
C LEU A 290 -0.62 5.83 -8.91
N TRP A 291 -0.08 4.74 -8.36
CA TRP A 291 -0.83 3.89 -7.43
C TRP A 291 -1.10 4.55 -6.08
N ARG A 292 -0.21 5.43 -5.62
CA ARG A 292 -0.24 6.04 -4.28
C ARG A 292 -1.63 6.52 -3.87
N ASP A 293 -2.25 7.34 -4.72
CA ASP A 293 -3.49 8.00 -4.36
C ASP A 293 -4.67 7.00 -4.42
N TYR A 294 -4.67 6.11 -5.41
CA TYR A 294 -5.65 5.02 -5.51
C TYR A 294 -5.55 4.00 -4.37
N ALA A 295 -4.35 3.74 -3.86
CA ALA A 295 -4.11 2.85 -2.74
C ALA A 295 -4.67 3.41 -1.42
N LEU A 296 -4.57 4.72 -1.22
CA LEU A 296 -5.00 5.40 0.00
C LEU A 296 -6.49 5.77 -0.02
N PHE A 297 -6.97 6.22 -1.17
CA PHE A 297 -8.28 6.82 -1.33
C PHE A 297 -9.19 6.05 -2.26
N GLY A 298 -8.82 4.88 -2.75
CA GLY A 298 -9.65 4.10 -3.66
C GLY A 298 -9.88 4.75 -5.02
N ALA A 299 -10.66 4.08 -5.86
CA ALA A 299 -11.08 4.54 -7.18
C ALA A 299 -12.58 4.86 -7.22
N ALA A 300 -12.93 5.91 -7.97
CA ALA A 300 -14.30 6.23 -8.36
C ALA A 300 -14.63 5.64 -9.74
N ALA A 301 -15.89 5.73 -10.19
CA ALA A 301 -16.33 5.11 -11.44
C ALA A 301 -15.61 5.70 -12.67
N GLU A 302 -15.30 6.99 -12.63
CA GLU A 302 -14.54 7.73 -13.64
C GLU A 302 -13.07 7.28 -13.76
N ASP A 303 -12.52 6.60 -12.75
CA ASP A 303 -11.13 6.15 -12.71
C ASP A 303 -10.90 4.80 -13.41
N THR A 304 -11.91 4.27 -14.11
CA THR A 304 -11.87 2.94 -14.74
C THR A 304 -10.61 2.72 -15.59
N ASP A 305 -10.21 3.72 -16.38
CA ASP A 305 -9.01 3.62 -17.22
C ASP A 305 -7.71 3.52 -16.41
N HIS A 306 -7.62 4.23 -15.27
CA HIS A 306 -6.45 4.15 -14.38
C HIS A 306 -6.43 2.83 -13.60
N VAL A 307 -7.59 2.31 -13.20
CA VAL A 307 -7.67 0.99 -12.55
C VAL A 307 -7.27 -0.12 -13.52
N GLU A 308 -7.72 -0.07 -14.78
CA GLU A 308 -7.29 -1.05 -15.78
C GLU A 308 -5.80 -0.96 -16.10
N LEU A 309 -5.24 0.25 -16.13
CA LEU A 309 -3.79 0.47 -16.23
C LEU A 309 -3.04 -0.11 -15.02
N LEU A 310 -3.50 0.13 -13.79
CA LEU A 310 -2.88 -0.42 -12.58
C LEU A 310 -2.96 -1.96 -12.55
N ARG A 311 -4.08 -2.52 -13.00
CA ARG A 311 -4.25 -3.97 -13.18
C ARG A 311 -3.32 -4.53 -14.26
N ASP A 312 -3.03 -3.80 -15.32
CA ASP A 312 -2.01 -4.24 -16.28
C ASP A 312 -0.63 -4.40 -15.62
N TYR A 313 -0.36 -3.68 -14.52
CA TYR A 313 0.89 -3.74 -13.73
C TYR A 313 0.80 -4.55 -12.42
N GLY A 314 -0.28 -5.30 -12.19
CA GLY A 314 -0.38 -6.15 -10.99
C GLY A 314 -0.73 -5.40 -9.70
N LEU A 315 -1.36 -4.23 -9.81
CA LEU A 315 -1.78 -3.43 -8.66
C LEU A 315 -3.30 -3.41 -8.56
N THR A 316 -3.77 -3.82 -7.38
CA THR A 316 -5.18 -3.78 -7.01
C THR A 316 -5.52 -2.46 -6.31
N VAL A 317 -6.77 -2.03 -6.51
CA VAL A 317 -7.33 -0.79 -5.97
C VAL A 317 -8.68 -1.11 -5.35
N VAL A 318 -8.97 -0.48 -4.22
CA VAL A 318 -10.28 -0.56 -3.58
C VAL A 318 -11.24 0.37 -4.33
N TRP A 319 -12.40 -0.11 -4.73
CA TRP A 319 -13.43 0.73 -5.33
C TRP A 319 -14.29 1.37 -4.25
N HIS A 320 -14.53 2.68 -4.35
CA HIS A 320 -15.59 3.31 -3.58
C HIS A 320 -16.94 2.91 -4.16
N VAL A 321 -17.58 1.91 -3.55
CA VAL A 321 -19.01 1.67 -3.79
C VAL A 321 -19.76 2.77 -3.06
N ALA A 322 -19.87 3.97 -3.66
CA ALA A 322 -20.67 5.12 -3.21
C ALA A 322 -21.10 5.02 -1.73
N GLY A 323 -20.14 5.19 -0.81
CA GLY A 323 -20.41 5.12 0.62
C GLY A 323 -21.30 6.29 0.99
N THR A 324 -22.57 6.04 1.27
CA THR A 324 -23.37 7.03 1.99
C THR A 324 -22.75 7.19 3.38
N SER A 325 -22.75 8.40 3.94
CA SER A 325 -22.27 8.68 5.30
C SER A 325 -22.91 7.79 6.38
N ALA A 326 -24.11 7.25 6.11
CA ALA A 326 -24.77 6.26 6.96
C ALA A 326 -24.07 4.89 6.97
N SER A 327 -23.46 4.50 5.85
CA SER A 327 -22.65 3.29 5.77
C SER A 327 -21.38 3.48 6.59
N GLU A 328 -20.69 4.60 6.40
CA GLU A 328 -19.48 5.01 7.13
C GLU A 328 -19.70 5.05 8.66
N ALA A 329 -20.81 5.62 9.13
CA ALA A 329 -21.17 5.63 10.56
C ALA A 329 -21.45 4.23 11.14
N LEU A 330 -22.03 3.31 10.36
CA LEU A 330 -22.22 1.92 10.77
C LEU A 330 -20.87 1.16 10.84
N TRP A 331 -19.92 1.51 9.97
CA TRP A 331 -18.56 0.96 9.99
C TRP A 331 -17.73 1.48 11.17
N GLU A 332 -17.80 2.78 11.49
CA GLU A 332 -17.13 3.37 12.67
C GLU A 332 -17.64 2.80 13.99
N ALA A 333 -18.96 2.62 14.12
CA ALA A 333 -19.58 2.04 15.31
C ALA A 333 -19.14 0.59 15.58
N GLN A 334 -18.88 -0.19 14.53
CA GLN A 334 -18.37 -1.56 14.64
C GLN A 334 -16.87 -1.62 14.96
N ALA A 335 -16.07 -0.71 14.39
CA ALA A 335 -14.64 -0.61 14.68
C ALA A 335 -14.35 -0.19 16.13
N ALA A 336 -15.13 0.76 16.67
CA ALA A 336 -14.99 1.24 18.05
C ALA A 336 -15.30 0.15 19.10
N GLY A 337 -16.20 -0.79 18.78
CA GLY A 337 -16.56 -1.92 19.66
C GLY A 337 -15.48 -2.98 19.80
N ALA A 338 -14.51 -3.06 18.88
CA ALA A 338 -13.42 -4.04 18.91
C ALA A 338 -12.18 -3.56 19.70
N GLY A 339 -12.08 -2.26 20.00
CA GLY A 339 -10.93 -1.66 20.71
C GLY A 339 -11.03 -1.63 22.24
N HIS A 340 -12.18 -1.98 22.84
CA HIS A 340 -12.45 -1.74 24.27
C HIS A 340 -12.75 -3.01 25.10
N ALA A 341 -12.41 -4.20 24.63
CA ALA A 341 -12.61 -5.42 25.42
C ALA A 341 -11.36 -5.79 26.23
N HIS A 342 -11.40 -5.42 27.53
CA HIS A 342 -10.81 -6.07 28.72
C HIS A 342 -9.95 -5.13 29.61
N PRO A 343 -10.53 -4.49 30.66
CA PRO A 343 -9.75 -4.10 31.83
C PRO A 343 -9.48 -5.33 32.72
N PRO A 344 -8.37 -5.37 33.48
CA PRO A 344 -8.02 -6.51 34.31
C PRO A 344 -9.05 -6.68 35.43
N GLY A 345 -9.76 -7.82 35.43
CA GLY A 345 -10.73 -8.17 36.46
C GLY A 345 -10.06 -8.35 37.82
N THR A 346 -10.42 -7.51 38.78
CA THR A 346 -10.28 -7.78 40.21
C THR A 346 -11.28 -8.84 40.63
N ALA A 347 -10.80 -9.80 41.42
CA ALA A 347 -11.58 -10.86 42.02
C ALA A 347 -12.57 -10.35 43.07
N GLU A 348 -13.73 -11.03 43.16
CA GLU A 348 -14.88 -10.92 44.08
C GLU A 348 -16.14 -10.53 43.28
N SER A 349 -17.19 -11.34 43.17
CA SER A 349 -17.90 -11.97 44.28
C SER A 349 -18.81 -13.06 43.73
N LEU A 350 -18.51 -14.31 44.09
CA LEU A 350 -19.50 -15.39 44.15
C LEU A 350 -20.17 -15.28 45.51
N ARG A 351 -21.48 -15.02 45.56
CA ARG A 351 -22.39 -15.54 46.61
C ARG A 351 -23.87 -15.19 46.36
N THR A 352 -24.66 -16.26 46.17
CA THR A 352 -25.97 -16.57 46.79
C THR A 352 -27.08 -15.51 46.72
N SER A 353 -28.24 -15.77 46.11
CA SER A 353 -29.38 -16.57 46.66
C SER A 353 -30.57 -16.39 45.68
N SER A 354 -31.22 -17.42 45.11
CA SER A 354 -32.23 -18.37 45.62
C SER A 354 -33.62 -17.79 45.99
N PHE A 355 -34.58 -18.01 45.09
CA PHE A 355 -35.92 -18.62 45.26
C PHE A 355 -37.12 -17.91 45.97
N THR A 356 -38.31 -18.10 45.34
CA THR A 356 -39.75 -17.99 45.75
C THR A 356 -40.38 -16.62 46.03
N ASP A 357 -41.70 -16.36 45.88
CA ASP A 357 -42.87 -16.87 45.13
C ASP A 357 -44.09 -15.95 45.51
N THR A 358 -45.15 -15.93 44.70
CA THR A 358 -46.58 -15.66 45.00
C THR A 358 -47.22 -14.23 45.08
N ALA A 359 -48.23 -14.07 44.19
CA ALA A 359 -49.61 -13.52 44.34
C ALA A 359 -49.86 -12.02 44.65
N ALA A 360 -50.97 -11.33 44.28
CA ALA A 360 -51.99 -11.36 43.23
C ALA A 360 -53.03 -10.23 43.56
N THR A 361 -53.17 -9.19 42.71
CA THR A 361 -54.40 -8.38 42.32
C THR A 361 -55.35 -7.68 43.34
N PRO A 362 -56.27 -6.75 42.93
CA PRO A 362 -56.34 -5.81 41.77
C PRO A 362 -56.99 -4.40 42.03
N SER A 363 -57.04 -3.60 40.94
CA SER A 363 -58.09 -2.63 40.49
C SER A 363 -58.05 -1.13 40.86
N ASP A 364 -57.77 -0.31 39.83
CA ASP A 364 -58.58 0.78 39.22
C ASP A 364 -57.64 1.87 38.62
N ALA A 365 -57.83 2.53 37.48
CA ALA A 365 -58.72 2.40 36.33
C ALA A 365 -58.18 3.35 35.21
N LEU A 366 -58.67 3.16 33.98
CA LEU A 366 -58.66 4.07 32.80
C LEU A 366 -57.35 4.37 32.04
N GLN A 367 -57.28 3.79 30.83
CA GLN A 367 -57.43 4.45 29.51
C GLN A 367 -56.34 4.21 28.45
N ALA A 368 -56.85 3.87 27.25
CA ALA A 368 -56.28 3.96 25.91
C ALA A 368 -55.21 2.93 25.48
N ARG A 369 -55.70 1.86 24.83
CA ARG A 369 -54.98 1.07 23.82
C ARG A 369 -55.02 1.83 22.48
N PRO A 370 -53.99 1.71 21.62
CA PRO A 370 -54.13 0.72 20.54
C PRO A 370 -52.88 -0.13 20.28
N SER A 371 -53.17 -1.41 20.01
CA SER A 371 -52.54 -2.30 19.03
C SER A 371 -51.01 -2.41 18.95
N THR A 372 -50.56 -3.52 19.55
CA THR A 372 -49.33 -4.28 19.32
C THR A 372 -48.82 -4.33 17.87
N THR A 373 -47.58 -3.92 17.68
CA THR A 373 -46.65 -4.55 16.72
C THR A 373 -45.46 -5.09 17.52
N HIS A 374 -45.21 -6.38 17.38
CA HIS A 374 -44.15 -7.12 18.07
C HIS A 374 -42.79 -6.43 17.96
N LEU A 375 -42.21 -6.07 19.12
CA LEU A 375 -40.78 -5.79 19.26
C LEU A 375 -40.07 -7.14 19.46
N PRO A 376 -39.09 -7.54 18.64
CA PRO A 376 -38.21 -8.64 19.00
C PRO A 376 -37.22 -8.13 20.06
N THR A 377 -37.43 -8.62 21.26
CA THR A 377 -36.52 -8.58 22.39
C THR A 377 -35.22 -9.33 22.08
N HIS A 378 -34.08 -8.71 22.40
CA HIS A 378 -32.73 -9.27 22.51
C HIS A 378 -32.14 -9.98 21.26
N LEU A 379 -31.37 -9.24 20.45
CA LEU A 379 -30.21 -9.85 19.79
C LEU A 379 -29.05 -9.93 20.79
N PRO A 380 -28.38 -11.07 20.92
CA PRO A 380 -27.14 -11.15 21.67
C PRO A 380 -26.10 -10.28 20.98
N THR A 381 -25.43 -9.42 21.73
CA THR A 381 -24.16 -8.82 21.35
C THR A 381 -23.16 -9.96 21.14
N GLN A 382 -23.12 -10.53 19.94
CA GLN A 382 -22.05 -11.43 19.54
C GLN A 382 -20.77 -10.61 19.54
N SER A 383 -20.00 -10.74 20.61
CA SER A 383 -18.59 -10.34 20.63
C SER A 383 -17.95 -10.98 19.40
N ALA A 384 -17.51 -10.16 18.45
CA ALA A 384 -17.03 -10.63 17.16
C ALA A 384 -15.83 -11.55 17.40
N ALA A 385 -16.00 -12.85 17.21
CA ALA A 385 -14.95 -13.82 17.43
C ALA A 385 -13.77 -13.49 16.50
N THR A 386 -12.57 -13.43 17.06
CA THR A 386 -11.32 -13.30 16.29
C THR A 386 -10.70 -14.68 16.09
N ARG A 387 -9.99 -14.88 14.97
CA ARG A 387 -9.29 -16.12 14.66
C ARG A 387 -7.80 -15.85 14.44
N GLU A 388 -6.95 -16.68 15.01
CA GLU A 388 -5.50 -16.63 14.80
C GLU A 388 -5.10 -17.51 13.62
N LEU A 389 -4.36 -16.93 12.67
CA LEU A 389 -3.88 -17.56 11.43
C LEU A 389 -2.36 -17.41 11.35
N GLY A 390 -1.65 -18.07 12.28
CA GLY A 390 -0.21 -17.85 12.45
C GLY A 390 0.08 -16.44 12.97
N ALA A 391 0.81 -15.64 12.18
CA ALA A 391 1.20 -14.29 12.57
C ALA A 391 0.07 -13.24 12.49
N VAL A 392 -1.07 -13.58 11.87
CA VAL A 392 -2.18 -12.63 11.64
C VAL A 392 -3.42 -13.06 12.42
N THR A 393 -4.01 -12.13 13.16
CA THR A 393 -5.32 -12.29 13.81
C THR A 393 -6.39 -11.59 12.99
N VAL A 394 -7.45 -12.30 12.59
CA VAL A 394 -8.52 -11.77 11.71
C VAL A 394 -9.90 -11.82 12.37
N ASN A 395 -10.85 -11.06 11.83
CA ASN A 395 -12.26 -11.20 12.17
C ASN A 395 -12.82 -12.53 11.61
N ALA A 396 -13.47 -13.34 12.44
CA ALA A 396 -13.93 -14.67 12.01
C ALA A 396 -14.99 -14.61 10.90
N ASN A 397 -15.91 -13.64 10.93
CA ASN A 397 -16.95 -13.53 9.89
C ASN A 397 -16.34 -13.14 8.55
N ALA A 398 -15.46 -12.12 8.54
CA ALA A 398 -14.77 -11.70 7.33
C ALA A 398 -13.86 -12.82 6.77
N TYR A 399 -13.32 -13.65 7.65
CA TYR A 399 -12.53 -14.82 7.28
C TYR A 399 -13.35 -15.91 6.58
N GLU A 400 -14.53 -16.26 7.10
CA GLU A 400 -15.41 -17.25 6.46
C GLU A 400 -15.92 -16.77 5.09
N ASP A 401 -16.33 -15.49 4.98
CA ASP A 401 -16.71 -14.87 3.71
C ASP A 401 -15.58 -14.95 2.66
N PHE A 402 -14.34 -14.72 3.13
CA PHE A 402 -13.15 -14.84 2.30
C PHE A 402 -12.92 -16.27 1.82
N LEU A 403 -12.98 -17.28 2.70
CA LEU A 403 -12.77 -18.67 2.31
C LEU A 403 -13.78 -19.12 1.23
N GLN A 404 -15.05 -18.74 1.37
CA GLN A 404 -16.08 -19.06 0.38
C GLN A 404 -15.77 -18.43 -0.99
N THR A 405 -15.33 -17.18 -1.01
CA THR A 405 -14.98 -16.46 -2.25
C THR A 405 -13.66 -16.96 -2.86
N ALA A 406 -12.72 -17.35 -2.00
CA ALA A 406 -11.39 -17.82 -2.37
C ALA A 406 -11.42 -19.19 -3.06
N ASP A 407 -12.24 -20.12 -2.57
CA ASP A 407 -12.37 -21.47 -3.15
C ASP A 407 -12.84 -21.40 -4.61
N ALA A 408 -13.86 -20.58 -4.88
CA ALA A 408 -14.36 -20.33 -6.24
C ALA A 408 -13.29 -19.74 -7.16
N SER A 409 -12.52 -18.76 -6.65
CA SER A 409 -11.42 -18.13 -7.41
C SER A 409 -10.31 -19.13 -7.74
N ILE A 410 -9.93 -19.99 -6.79
CA ILE A 410 -8.88 -21.02 -7.00
C ILE A 410 -9.32 -22.11 -7.96
N ALA A 411 -10.58 -22.55 -7.89
CA ALA A 411 -11.12 -23.53 -8.82
C ALA A 411 -11.02 -23.02 -10.27
N ALA A 412 -11.46 -21.77 -10.51
CA ALA A 412 -11.35 -21.11 -11.80
C ALA A 412 -9.88 -20.97 -12.26
N LEU A 413 -8.99 -20.47 -11.39
CA LEU A 413 -7.56 -20.32 -11.71
C LEU A 413 -6.90 -21.64 -12.10
N SER A 414 -7.22 -22.72 -11.38
CA SER A 414 -6.68 -24.05 -11.65
C SER A 414 -7.19 -24.62 -12.98
N GLU A 415 -8.46 -24.35 -13.33
CA GLU A 415 -9.03 -24.72 -14.63
C GLU A 415 -8.35 -23.98 -15.77
N HIS A 416 -8.20 -22.66 -15.65
CA HIS A 416 -7.50 -21.84 -16.65
C HIS A 416 -6.04 -22.24 -16.81
N ALA A 417 -5.31 -22.52 -15.72
CA ALA A 417 -3.92 -22.95 -15.77
C ALA A 417 -3.74 -24.24 -16.58
N ARG A 418 -4.58 -25.26 -16.35
CA ARG A 418 -4.56 -26.51 -17.15
C ARG A 418 -4.93 -26.29 -18.61
N ALA A 419 -5.79 -25.32 -18.89
CA ALA A 419 -6.17 -25.00 -20.27
C ALA A 419 -5.07 -24.21 -21.02
N ALA A 420 -4.19 -23.51 -20.31
CA ALA A 420 -3.16 -22.66 -20.91
C ALA A 420 -2.08 -23.43 -21.69
N ASP A 421 -1.83 -24.69 -21.35
CA ASP A 421 -0.93 -25.58 -22.10
C ASP A 421 -1.47 -26.00 -23.47
N ASN A 422 -2.75 -25.72 -23.75
CA ASN A 422 -3.37 -26.06 -25.02
C ASN A 422 -3.41 -24.83 -25.96
N PRO A 423 -2.60 -24.80 -27.03
CA PRO A 423 -2.55 -23.67 -27.97
C PRO A 423 -3.90 -23.38 -28.65
N GLN A 424 -4.76 -24.40 -28.80
CA GLN A 424 -6.10 -24.25 -29.38
C GLN A 424 -7.11 -23.62 -28.42
N ARG A 425 -6.76 -23.49 -27.13
CA ARG A 425 -7.60 -22.89 -26.07
C ARG A 425 -7.02 -21.60 -25.49
N ALA A 426 -5.96 -21.06 -26.08
CA ALA A 426 -5.36 -19.78 -25.68
C ALA A 426 -6.27 -18.60 -26.08
N ASP A 427 -7.44 -18.52 -25.45
CA ASP A 427 -8.38 -17.43 -25.61
C ASP A 427 -7.95 -16.23 -24.73
N PRO A 428 -7.69 -15.05 -25.32
CA PRO A 428 -7.41 -13.83 -24.57
C PRO A 428 -8.48 -13.52 -23.51
N SER A 429 -9.75 -13.81 -23.79
CA SER A 429 -10.86 -13.51 -22.88
C SER A 429 -10.81 -14.39 -21.62
N ALA A 430 -10.51 -15.69 -21.78
CA ALA A 430 -10.31 -16.61 -20.66
C ALA A 430 -9.10 -16.23 -19.80
N ALA A 431 -8.01 -15.77 -20.42
CA ALA A 431 -6.84 -15.27 -19.69
C ALA A 431 -7.16 -13.99 -18.89
N LEU A 432 -7.97 -13.07 -19.42
CA LEU A 432 -8.44 -11.90 -18.66
C LEU A 432 -9.33 -12.32 -17.47
N GLN A 433 -10.24 -13.26 -17.66
CA GLN A 433 -11.09 -13.79 -16.58
C GLN A 433 -10.27 -14.44 -15.46
N ALA A 434 -9.23 -15.19 -15.81
CA ALA A 434 -8.28 -15.75 -14.85
C ALA A 434 -7.54 -14.63 -14.09
N GLY A 435 -7.10 -13.58 -14.80
CA GLY A 435 -6.51 -12.40 -14.19
C GLY A 435 -7.43 -11.72 -13.18
N ASP A 436 -8.70 -11.51 -13.53
CA ASP A 436 -9.70 -10.88 -12.66
C ASP A 436 -10.07 -11.75 -11.45
N ALA A 437 -10.07 -13.08 -11.59
CA ALA A 437 -10.22 -14.00 -10.46
C ALA A 437 -9.03 -13.88 -9.49
N ALA A 438 -7.80 -13.83 -10.00
CA ALA A 438 -6.60 -13.63 -9.17
C ALA A 438 -6.62 -12.28 -8.45
N TYR A 439 -6.99 -11.19 -9.11
CA TYR A 439 -7.05 -9.87 -8.47
C TYR A 439 -8.15 -9.74 -7.43
N ARG A 440 -9.31 -10.38 -7.63
CA ARG A 440 -10.36 -10.44 -6.60
C ARG A 440 -9.86 -11.15 -5.35
N LEU A 441 -9.21 -12.30 -5.52
CA LEU A 441 -8.58 -13.02 -4.41
C LEU A 441 -7.50 -12.19 -3.72
N GLY A 442 -6.65 -11.51 -4.49
CA GLY A 442 -5.60 -10.62 -3.98
C GLY A 442 -6.15 -9.46 -3.15
N ALA A 443 -7.18 -8.77 -3.66
CA ALA A 443 -7.84 -7.67 -2.96
C ALA A 443 -8.52 -8.14 -1.66
N SER A 444 -9.23 -9.27 -1.67
CA SER A 444 -9.85 -9.83 -0.47
C SER A 444 -8.80 -10.30 0.56
N ALA A 445 -7.71 -10.91 0.12
CA ALA A 445 -6.59 -11.29 0.98
C ALA A 445 -5.91 -10.06 1.60
N SER A 446 -5.70 -9.00 0.82
CA SER A 446 -5.13 -7.72 1.28
C SER A 446 -6.01 -7.09 2.35
N ALA A 447 -7.34 -7.08 2.13
CA ALA A 447 -8.31 -6.56 3.08
C ALA A 447 -8.32 -7.33 4.41
N LEU A 448 -7.96 -8.62 4.42
CA LEU A 448 -7.78 -9.43 5.63
C LEU A 448 -6.37 -9.35 6.24
N GLY A 449 -5.42 -8.67 5.61
CA GLY A 449 -4.02 -8.61 6.07
C GLY A 449 -3.19 -9.86 5.72
N LEU A 450 -3.65 -10.72 4.81
CA LEU A 450 -2.92 -11.91 4.34
C LEU A 450 -1.90 -11.53 3.24
N GLY A 451 -0.81 -10.86 3.63
CA GLY A 451 0.13 -10.22 2.72
C GLY A 451 0.76 -11.16 1.67
N HIS A 452 1.20 -12.35 2.07
CA HIS A 452 1.79 -13.33 1.15
C HIS A 452 0.80 -13.83 0.08
N VAL A 453 -0.45 -14.05 0.48
CA VAL A 453 -1.54 -14.48 -0.41
C VAL A 453 -1.89 -13.36 -1.38
N ALA A 454 -2.03 -12.13 -0.87
CA ALA A 454 -2.30 -10.95 -1.69
C ALA A 454 -1.22 -10.74 -2.76
N LEU A 455 0.06 -10.77 -2.35
CA LEU A 455 1.18 -10.55 -3.25
C LEU A 455 1.29 -11.61 -4.36
N LEU A 456 1.14 -12.89 -4.03
CA LEU A 456 1.18 -13.95 -5.04
C LEU A 456 -0.02 -13.89 -5.98
N SER A 457 -1.21 -13.57 -5.46
CA SER A 457 -2.42 -13.43 -6.27
C SER A 457 -2.32 -12.26 -7.25
N ASP A 458 -1.82 -11.11 -6.79
CA ASP A 458 -1.58 -9.94 -7.64
C ASP A 458 -0.54 -10.25 -8.74
N ALA A 459 0.55 -10.93 -8.40
CA ALA A 459 1.55 -11.38 -9.39
C ALA A 459 0.97 -12.38 -10.39
N LEU A 460 0.10 -13.29 -9.95
CA LEU A 460 -0.57 -14.26 -10.84
C LEU A 460 -1.57 -13.56 -11.77
N GLY A 461 -2.32 -12.58 -11.27
CA GLY A 461 -3.21 -11.75 -12.09
C GLY A 461 -2.46 -11.02 -13.20
N LEU A 462 -1.30 -10.46 -12.86
CA LEU A 462 -0.41 -9.81 -13.81
C LEU A 462 0.09 -10.78 -14.88
N ALA A 463 0.52 -11.98 -14.48
CA ALA A 463 0.98 -12.99 -15.43
C ALA A 463 -0.10 -13.39 -16.43
N TRP A 464 -1.35 -13.56 -15.97
CA TRP A 464 -2.50 -13.85 -16.82
C TRP A 464 -2.83 -12.69 -17.78
N ARG A 465 -2.81 -11.43 -17.33
CA ARG A 465 -3.02 -10.28 -18.21
C ARG A 465 -1.92 -10.14 -19.26
N ARG A 466 -0.66 -10.38 -18.89
CA ARG A 466 0.45 -10.44 -19.87
C ARG A 466 0.18 -11.51 -20.93
N ARG A 467 -0.31 -12.68 -20.54
CA ARG A 467 -0.68 -13.75 -21.49
C ARG A 467 -1.86 -13.36 -22.38
N ALA A 468 -2.88 -12.69 -21.84
CA ALA A 468 -4.00 -12.18 -22.63
C ALA A 468 -3.55 -11.16 -23.69
N HIS A 469 -2.73 -10.19 -23.28
CA HIS A 469 -2.15 -9.18 -24.18
C HIS A 469 -1.22 -9.81 -25.22
N ALA A 470 -0.47 -10.84 -24.82
CA ALA A 470 0.36 -11.63 -25.72
C ALA A 470 -0.47 -12.41 -26.77
N ALA A 471 -1.61 -12.98 -26.37
CA ALA A 471 -2.50 -13.69 -27.29
C ALA A 471 -3.28 -12.73 -28.21
N ALA A 472 -3.63 -11.54 -27.72
CA ALA A 472 -4.40 -10.54 -28.47
C ALA A 472 -3.58 -9.82 -29.55
N ALA A 473 -2.30 -9.54 -29.30
CA ALA A 473 -1.50 -8.85 -30.32
C ALA A 473 -1.13 -9.82 -31.46
N LYS A 474 -1.65 -9.52 -32.65
CA LYS A 474 -1.42 -10.29 -33.88
C LYS A 474 0.07 -10.34 -34.23
N PRO A 475 0.55 -11.42 -34.87
CA PRO A 475 1.87 -11.42 -35.48
C PRO A 475 1.83 -10.51 -36.71
N ASP A 476 1.83 -9.19 -36.50
CA ASP A 476 2.18 -8.27 -37.57
C ASP A 476 3.64 -8.58 -37.90
N GLY A 477 3.95 -8.84 -39.17
CA GLY A 477 5.29 -9.25 -39.66
C GLY A 477 6.40 -8.21 -39.46
N ARG A 478 6.25 -7.30 -38.49
CA ARG A 478 7.26 -6.37 -38.00
C ARG A 478 8.00 -7.00 -36.82
N THR A 479 9.31 -7.01 -36.91
CA THR A 479 10.30 -7.30 -35.87
C THR A 479 10.22 -6.27 -34.72
N LEU A 480 9.10 -6.20 -34.01
CA LEU A 480 9.03 -5.51 -32.72
C LEU A 480 9.63 -6.42 -31.67
N VAL A 481 10.54 -5.88 -30.84
CA VAL A 481 11.03 -6.58 -29.65
C VAL A 481 9.84 -6.75 -28.72
N ARG A 482 9.29 -7.97 -28.67
CA ARG A 482 8.11 -8.30 -27.88
C ARG A 482 8.55 -9.17 -26.72
N ILE A 483 8.07 -8.86 -25.52
CA ILE A 483 8.31 -9.71 -24.36
C ILE A 483 7.29 -10.85 -24.43
N ASP A 484 7.79 -12.09 -24.43
CA ASP A 484 6.95 -13.27 -24.51
C ASP A 484 5.99 -13.38 -23.33
N ALA A 485 4.89 -14.10 -23.57
CA ALA A 485 3.94 -14.47 -22.53
C ALA A 485 4.67 -15.23 -21.41
N PRO A 486 4.27 -15.05 -20.14
CA PRO A 486 4.75 -15.90 -19.07
C PRO A 486 4.41 -17.38 -19.34
N ASP A 487 5.37 -18.25 -19.01
CA ASP A 487 5.27 -19.70 -19.23
C ASP A 487 4.13 -20.33 -18.40
N ALA A 488 3.36 -21.22 -19.01
CA ALA A 488 2.20 -21.86 -18.40
C ALA A 488 2.56 -22.67 -17.15
N ALA A 489 3.73 -23.32 -17.12
CA ALA A 489 4.20 -24.04 -15.95
C ALA A 489 4.42 -23.12 -14.74
N ALA A 490 4.88 -21.88 -14.95
CA ALA A 490 5.02 -20.89 -13.89
C ALA A 490 3.66 -20.45 -13.33
N LEU A 491 2.64 -20.30 -14.19
CA LEU A 491 1.27 -20.00 -13.76
C LEU A 491 0.65 -21.15 -12.98
N GLU A 492 0.80 -22.39 -13.45
CA GLU A 492 0.28 -23.57 -12.74
C GLU A 492 0.96 -23.75 -11.38
N HIS A 493 2.30 -23.63 -11.33
CA HIS A 493 3.04 -23.70 -10.08
C HIS A 493 2.58 -22.62 -9.07
N ALA A 494 2.36 -21.39 -9.52
CA ALA A 494 1.85 -20.31 -8.68
C ALA A 494 0.41 -20.58 -8.19
N ALA A 495 -0.48 -21.08 -9.06
CA ALA A 495 -1.85 -21.42 -8.69
C ALA A 495 -1.90 -22.58 -7.66
N LEU A 496 -1.05 -23.60 -7.82
CA LEU A 496 -0.92 -24.70 -6.88
C LEU A 496 -0.35 -24.23 -5.53
N ALA A 497 0.65 -23.36 -5.54
CA ALA A 497 1.19 -22.75 -4.33
C ALA A 497 0.13 -21.93 -3.59
N LEU A 498 -0.64 -21.11 -4.32
CA LEU A 498 -1.74 -20.32 -3.77
C LEU A 498 -2.82 -21.21 -3.13
N ARG A 499 -3.18 -22.31 -3.80
CA ARG A 499 -4.09 -23.32 -3.27
C ARG A 499 -3.56 -23.96 -1.99
N ALA A 500 -2.28 -24.35 -1.96
CA ALA A 500 -1.66 -24.91 -0.77
C ALA A 500 -1.68 -23.92 0.41
N MET A 501 -1.39 -22.64 0.15
CA MET A 501 -1.48 -21.58 1.16
C MET A 501 -2.89 -21.47 1.76
N LEU A 502 -3.92 -21.45 0.92
CA LEU A 502 -5.31 -21.32 1.38
C LEU A 502 -5.80 -22.55 2.14
N HIS A 503 -5.38 -23.77 1.76
CA HIS A 503 -5.68 -24.98 2.54
C HIS A 503 -5.01 -24.97 3.93
N GLN A 504 -3.77 -24.47 4.03
CA GLN A 504 -3.10 -24.31 5.31
C GLN A 504 -3.80 -23.28 6.19
N ILE A 505 -4.15 -22.13 5.62
CA ILE A 505 -4.93 -21.09 6.30
C ILE A 505 -6.26 -21.67 6.80
N ALA A 506 -7.01 -22.38 5.94
CA ALA A 506 -8.27 -23.05 6.29
C ALA A 506 -8.12 -24.04 7.46
N ALA A 507 -6.98 -24.73 7.53
CA ALA A 507 -6.64 -25.64 8.62
C ALA A 507 -6.16 -24.93 9.91
N GLY A 508 -6.09 -23.60 9.93
CA GLY A 508 -5.55 -22.81 11.06
C GLY A 508 -4.02 -22.87 11.17
N ILE A 509 -3.33 -23.32 10.12
CA ILE A 509 -1.87 -23.37 10.04
C ILE A 509 -1.36 -22.03 9.53
N ALA A 510 -0.22 -21.57 10.06
CA ALA A 510 0.42 -20.34 9.62
C ALA A 510 0.66 -20.36 8.10
N PRO A 511 0.31 -19.29 7.37
CA PRO A 511 0.51 -19.23 5.93
C PRO A 511 2.01 -19.35 5.60
N PRO A 512 2.41 -20.21 4.65
CA PRO A 512 3.80 -20.36 4.29
C PRO A 512 4.23 -19.17 3.44
N GLN A 513 5.52 -18.84 3.48
CA GLN A 513 6.07 -17.76 2.65
C GLN A 513 5.90 -18.10 1.17
N SER A 514 5.46 -17.13 0.37
CA SER A 514 5.25 -17.31 -1.08
C SER A 514 6.54 -17.33 -1.90
N GLY A 515 7.71 -17.24 -1.25
CA GLY A 515 8.97 -16.83 -1.86
C GLY A 515 9.43 -17.63 -3.08
N GLY A 516 9.32 -18.96 -3.05
CA GLY A 516 9.75 -19.81 -4.18
C GLY A 516 8.89 -19.62 -5.43
N ALA A 517 7.57 -19.75 -5.28
CA ALA A 517 6.62 -19.59 -6.37
C ALA A 517 6.58 -18.14 -6.90
N LEU A 518 6.62 -17.16 -5.98
CA LEU A 518 6.66 -15.74 -6.33
C LEU A 518 7.94 -15.39 -7.10
N ALA A 519 9.10 -15.88 -6.69
CA ALA A 519 10.36 -15.64 -7.40
C ALA A 519 10.37 -16.26 -8.82
N ALA A 520 9.86 -17.48 -8.97
CA ALA A 520 9.72 -18.11 -10.28
C ALA A 520 8.77 -17.32 -11.20
N LEU A 521 7.61 -16.92 -10.67
CA LEU A 521 6.63 -16.13 -11.40
C LEU A 521 7.16 -14.73 -11.76
N THR A 522 7.91 -14.10 -10.85
CA THR A 522 8.54 -12.79 -11.07
C THR A 522 9.52 -12.86 -12.23
N ARG A 523 10.38 -13.89 -12.28
CA ARG A 523 11.28 -14.11 -13.42
C ARG A 523 10.50 -14.27 -14.73
N ALA A 524 9.43 -15.05 -14.74
CA ALA A 524 8.58 -15.22 -15.92
C ALA A 524 7.89 -13.92 -16.36
N ILE A 525 7.51 -13.06 -15.41
CA ILE A 525 6.91 -11.75 -15.68
C ILE A 525 7.95 -10.74 -16.20
N GLU A 526 9.18 -10.77 -15.71
CA GLU A 526 10.19 -9.76 -16.06
C GLU A 526 10.99 -10.11 -17.32
N LEU A 527 11.20 -11.41 -17.58
CA LEU A 527 12.00 -11.89 -18.70
C LEU A 527 11.15 -12.45 -19.85
N GLY A 528 9.89 -12.80 -19.58
CA GLY A 528 9.07 -13.62 -20.50
C GLY A 528 9.45 -15.10 -20.44
N GLY A 529 8.74 -15.94 -21.21
CA GLY A 529 9.12 -17.34 -21.41
C GLY A 529 10.38 -17.44 -22.24
N ALA A 530 11.56 -17.34 -21.61
CA ALA A 530 12.79 -17.75 -22.25
C ALA A 530 12.69 -19.25 -22.55
N ALA A 531 12.50 -19.61 -23.82
CA ALA A 531 12.64 -20.99 -24.26
C ALA A 531 14.05 -21.47 -23.88
N SER A 532 14.10 -22.41 -22.93
CA SER A 532 15.24 -23.31 -22.76
C SER A 532 15.31 -24.28 -23.92
#